data_AF-A0A425DJH6-F1
#
_entry.id   AF-A0A425DJH6-F1
#
_cell.length_a   1.000
_cell.length_b   1.000
_cell.length_c   1.000
_cell.angle_alpha   90.00
_cell.angle_beta   90.00
_cell.angle_gamma   90.00
#
_symmetry.space_group_name_H-M   'P 1'
#
loop_
_entity.id
_entity.type
_entity.pdbx_description
1 polymer ?
#
loop_
_entity_poly.entity_id
_entity_poly.type
_entity_poly.pdbx_seq_one_letter_code
_entity_poly.pdbx_strand_id
1 'polypeptide(L)'
;MKFSLLSAIALFAAAATAQTNNAIAVIDDRVRSLNEVSEPVGDDDIHANLACQEQNADYIPSLKAGQYATSAFHNCFRTIKQIYEFTEALAAQNPTLLRRFAISKTYWNNTIYGYKLSKDKGHSQSLYFQSQLHAREWAAVSSVVFSLASILDDIANNKPTAADEYDLYF
;
A
#
# COMPACT_ATOMS: atom_id res chain seq x y z
N MET A 1 -92.09 1.16 12.96
CA MET A 1 -91.17 2.23 12.50
C MET A 1 -89.77 1.85 12.94
N LYS A 2 -88.85 1.66 11.98
CA LYS A 2 -87.46 1.28 12.20
C LYS A 2 -86.62 2.57 12.28
N PHE A 3 -85.85 2.74 13.35
CA PHE A 3 -84.69 3.64 13.34
C PHE A 3 -83.53 2.93 14.04
N SER A 4 -82.66 2.34 13.23
CA SER A 4 -81.36 1.84 13.63
C SER A 4 -80.39 3.02 13.59
N LEU A 5 -79.92 3.51 14.74
CA LEU A 5 -78.78 4.42 14.78
C LEU A 5 -77.49 3.59 14.69
N LEU A 6 -76.93 3.50 13.49
CA LEU A 6 -75.56 3.08 13.27
C LEU A 6 -74.67 4.32 13.46
N SER A 7 -73.94 4.40 14.57
CA SER A 7 -72.83 5.34 14.70
C SER A 7 -71.69 4.89 13.78
N ALA A 8 -71.50 5.60 12.67
CA ALA A 8 -70.31 5.45 11.85
C ALA A 8 -69.13 6.15 12.53
N ILE A 9 -68.19 5.36 13.07
CA ILE A 9 -66.87 5.87 13.46
C ILE A 9 -66.03 5.85 12.19
N ALA A 10 -65.76 7.02 11.63
CA ALA A 10 -64.78 7.17 10.56
C ALA A 10 -63.37 7.07 11.16
N LEU A 11 -62.72 5.90 11.03
CA LEU A 11 -61.28 5.81 11.23
C LEU A 11 -60.57 6.42 10.02
N PHE A 12 -60.05 7.63 10.18
CA PHE A 12 -59.03 8.14 9.29
C PHE A 12 -57.70 7.46 9.65
N ALA A 13 -57.34 6.41 8.92
CA ALA A 13 -55.98 5.90 8.93
C ALA A 13 -55.10 6.89 8.17
N ALA A 14 -54.45 7.81 8.89
CA ALA A 14 -53.35 8.59 8.34
C ALA A 14 -52.18 7.63 8.10
N ALA A 15 -52.01 7.17 6.86
CA ALA A 15 -50.79 6.51 6.45
C ALA A 15 -49.67 7.56 6.44
N ALA A 16 -48.99 7.72 7.57
CA ALA A 16 -47.71 8.39 7.60
C ALA A 16 -46.72 7.50 6.85
N THR A 17 -46.49 7.79 5.57
CA THR A 17 -45.28 7.31 4.90
C THR A 17 -44.12 7.98 5.59
N ALA A 18 -43.52 7.31 6.57
CA ALA A 18 -42.24 7.68 7.10
C ALA A 18 -41.24 7.56 5.95
N GLN A 19 -40.99 8.67 5.27
CA GLN A 19 -39.91 8.80 4.31
C GLN A 19 -38.63 8.69 5.14
N THR A 20 -38.07 7.49 5.22
CA THR A 20 -36.78 7.28 5.86
C THR A 20 -35.78 8.10 5.05
N ASN A 21 -35.28 9.18 5.64
CA ASN A 21 -34.19 9.95 5.06
C ASN A 21 -32.97 9.02 5.04
N ASN A 22 -32.77 8.35 3.91
CA ASN A 22 -31.69 7.43 3.61
C ASN A 22 -30.38 8.20 3.36
N ALA A 23 -30.05 9.08 4.30
CA ALA A 23 -28.94 10.02 4.29
C ALA A 23 -27.84 9.48 5.20
N ILE A 24 -26.73 9.04 4.61
CA ILE A 24 -25.53 8.65 5.37
C ILE A 24 -24.58 9.83 5.34
N ALA A 25 -24.18 10.32 6.52
CA ALA A 25 -23.12 11.31 6.64
C ALA A 25 -21.77 10.60 6.42
N VAL A 26 -21.05 11.00 5.37
CA VAL A 26 -19.68 10.55 5.10
C VAL A 26 -18.72 11.63 5.62
N ILE A 27 -17.45 11.27 5.83
CA ILE A 27 -16.38 12.09 6.46
C ILE A 27 -16.09 13.41 5.68
N ASP A 28 -16.68 13.60 4.50
CA ASP A 28 -16.54 14.79 3.65
C ASP A 28 -17.70 15.81 3.79
N ASP A 29 -18.50 15.74 4.86
CA ASP A 29 -19.68 16.61 5.11
C ASP A 29 -20.75 16.59 3.99
N ARG A 30 -20.67 15.64 3.04
CA ARG A 30 -21.71 15.42 2.04
C ARG A 30 -22.73 14.40 2.53
N VAL A 31 -23.99 14.81 2.51
CA VAL A 31 -25.13 13.91 2.68
C VAL A 31 -25.41 13.25 1.34
N ARG A 32 -25.14 11.94 1.24
CA ARG A 32 -25.41 11.15 0.03
C ARG A 32 -26.63 10.26 0.22
N SER A 33 -27.39 10.04 -0.84
CA SER A 33 -28.50 9.06 -0.82
C SER A 33 -27.95 7.63 -0.88
N LEU A 34 -28.69 6.65 -0.34
CA LEU A 34 -28.33 5.22 -0.43
C LEU A 34 -28.01 4.74 -1.87
N ASN A 35 -28.59 5.39 -2.89
CA ASN A 35 -28.35 5.06 -4.30
C ASN A 35 -27.10 5.75 -4.89
N GLU A 36 -26.54 6.77 -4.23
CA GLU A 36 -25.23 7.36 -4.61
C GLU A 36 -24.05 6.55 -4.06
N VAL A 37 -24.31 5.64 -3.12
CA VAL A 37 -23.29 4.75 -2.56
C VAL A 37 -22.99 3.57 -3.50
N SER A 38 -23.71 3.44 -4.63
CA SER A 38 -23.56 2.30 -5.55
C SER A 38 -22.46 2.42 -6.61
N GLU A 39 -21.81 3.57 -6.73
CA GLU A 39 -20.59 3.71 -7.55
C GLU A 39 -19.39 3.61 -6.60
N PRO A 40 -18.46 2.65 -6.77
CA PRO A 40 -17.29 2.55 -5.93
C PRO A 40 -16.36 3.72 -6.25
N VAL A 41 -16.52 4.83 -5.52
CA VAL A 41 -15.61 6.01 -5.54
C VAL A 41 -14.18 5.65 -5.08
N GLY A 42 -13.88 4.36 -4.86
CA GLY A 42 -12.57 3.83 -4.48
C GLY A 42 -11.73 3.27 -5.63
N ASP A 43 -12.28 3.16 -6.85
CA ASP A 43 -11.55 2.60 -7.99
C ASP A 43 -10.66 3.63 -8.70
N ASP A 44 -10.97 4.93 -8.59
CA ASP A 44 -10.20 6.00 -9.23
C ASP A 44 -8.72 6.01 -8.79
N ASP A 45 -8.44 5.85 -7.49
CA ASP A 45 -7.07 5.80 -6.96
C ASP A 45 -6.32 4.54 -7.42
N ILE A 46 -7.04 3.42 -7.57
CA ILE A 46 -6.48 2.17 -8.08
C ILE A 46 -6.12 2.35 -9.56
N HIS A 47 -7.03 2.90 -10.38
CA HIS A 47 -6.81 3.18 -11.79
C HIS A 47 -5.69 4.20 -12.00
N ALA A 48 -5.64 5.26 -11.19
CA ALA A 48 -4.56 6.24 -11.20
C ALA A 48 -3.20 5.58 -10.91
N ASN A 49 -3.13 4.70 -9.90
CA ASN A 49 -1.89 4.00 -9.59
C ASN A 49 -1.48 3.01 -10.69
N LEU A 50 -2.45 2.32 -11.32
CA LEU A 50 -2.18 1.43 -12.46
C LEU A 50 -1.65 2.22 -13.66
N ALA A 51 -2.27 3.34 -14.02
CA ALA A 51 -1.81 4.23 -15.08
C ALA A 51 -0.41 4.78 -14.78
N CYS A 52 -0.13 5.12 -13.51
CA CYS A 52 1.22 5.50 -13.08
C CYS A 52 2.23 4.37 -13.34
N GLN A 53 1.90 3.12 -12.99
CA GLN A 53 2.79 1.98 -13.24
C GLN A 53 3.07 1.76 -14.74
N GLU A 54 2.07 1.95 -15.60
CA GLU A 54 2.23 1.85 -17.06
C GLU A 54 3.18 2.93 -17.61
N GLN A 55 3.04 4.17 -17.14
CA GLN A 55 3.91 5.29 -17.52
C GLN A 55 5.33 5.15 -16.98
N ASN A 56 5.51 4.39 -15.90
CA ASN A 56 6.78 4.19 -15.20
C ASN A 56 7.19 2.72 -15.25
N ALA A 57 7.10 2.08 -16.42
CA ALA A 57 7.39 0.65 -16.63
C ALA A 57 8.89 0.36 -16.89
N ASP A 58 9.69 1.38 -17.22
CA ASP A 58 11.13 1.30 -17.51
C ASP A 58 12.02 1.42 -16.25
N TYR A 59 11.45 1.17 -15.07
CA TYR A 59 12.14 1.30 -13.80
C TYR A 59 13.29 0.31 -13.59
N ILE A 60 13.29 -0.85 -14.28
CA ILE A 60 14.41 -1.82 -14.22
C ILE A 60 15.55 -1.42 -15.18
N PRO A 61 15.31 -1.16 -16.49
CA PRO A 61 16.38 -0.74 -17.39
C PRO A 61 17.08 0.57 -16.99
N SER A 62 16.39 1.44 -16.24
CA SER A 62 16.93 2.72 -15.78
C SER A 62 17.80 2.63 -14.52
N LEU A 63 17.91 1.46 -13.87
CA LEU A 63 18.66 1.31 -12.62
C LEU A 63 20.14 1.54 -12.81
N LYS A 64 20.69 2.45 -12.00
CA LYS A 64 22.10 2.79 -11.97
C LYS A 64 22.55 3.02 -10.53
N ALA A 65 23.71 2.47 -10.17
CA ALA A 65 24.33 2.69 -8.88
C ALA A 65 24.48 4.20 -8.58
N GLY A 66 24.06 4.60 -7.38
CA GLY A 66 24.08 6.00 -6.96
C GLY A 66 22.83 6.80 -7.35
N GLN A 67 21.85 6.19 -8.03
CA GLN A 67 20.61 6.81 -8.52
C GLN A 67 19.37 5.90 -8.39
N TYR A 68 19.43 4.84 -7.59
CA TYR A 68 18.32 3.91 -7.36
C TYR A 68 17.07 4.59 -6.78
N ALA A 69 17.24 5.48 -5.81
CA ALA A 69 16.13 6.19 -5.15
C ALA A 69 15.40 7.14 -6.11
N THR A 70 16.06 7.56 -7.20
CA THR A 70 15.46 8.38 -8.27
C THR A 70 14.84 7.55 -9.40
N SER A 71 14.84 6.21 -9.29
CA SER A 71 14.19 5.33 -10.26
C SER A 71 12.69 5.63 -10.35
N ALA A 72 12.15 5.51 -11.58
CA ALA A 72 10.73 5.54 -11.85
C ALA A 72 9.92 4.52 -11.01
N PHE A 73 10.58 3.51 -10.43
CA PHE A 73 10.00 2.59 -9.46
C PHE A 73 9.26 3.34 -8.34
N HIS A 74 9.85 4.41 -7.81
CA HIS A 74 9.35 5.14 -6.64
C HIS A 74 8.23 6.14 -6.94
N ASN A 75 7.84 6.31 -8.21
CA ASN A 75 6.78 7.24 -8.59
C ASN A 75 5.37 6.72 -8.28
N CYS A 76 5.21 5.42 -8.03
CA CYS A 76 3.90 4.77 -7.88
C CYS A 76 3.96 3.71 -6.76
N PHE A 77 2.79 3.31 -6.23
CA PHE A 77 2.71 2.09 -5.42
C PHE A 77 2.86 0.85 -6.30
N ARG A 78 3.64 -0.11 -5.82
CA ARG A 78 4.07 -1.27 -6.61
C ARG A 78 3.44 -2.56 -6.11
N THR A 79 3.14 -3.46 -7.03
CA THR A 79 2.72 -4.82 -6.69
C THR A 79 3.88 -5.59 -6.06
N ILE A 80 3.58 -6.64 -5.29
CA ILE A 80 4.61 -7.48 -4.67
C ILE A 80 5.58 -8.09 -5.70
N LYS A 81 5.10 -8.40 -6.91
CA LYS A 81 5.94 -8.91 -8.00
C LYS A 81 6.97 -7.87 -8.44
N GLN A 82 6.54 -6.62 -8.63
CA GLN A 82 7.42 -5.51 -9.01
C GLN A 82 8.40 -5.16 -7.88
N ILE A 83 7.96 -5.25 -6.61
CA ILE A 83 8.85 -5.06 -5.45
C ILE A 83 9.96 -6.12 -5.45
N TYR A 84 9.63 -7.39 -5.65
CA TYR A 84 10.65 -8.45 -5.76
C TYR A 84 11.55 -8.26 -6.97
N GLU A 85 11.01 -7.91 -8.14
CA GLU A 85 11.82 -7.64 -9.32
C GLU A 85 12.82 -6.51 -9.10
N PHE A 86 12.39 -5.39 -8.50
CA PHE A 86 13.25 -4.24 -8.20
C PHE A 86 14.32 -4.59 -7.17
N THR A 87 13.95 -5.19 -6.04
CA THR A 87 14.91 -5.55 -4.97
C THR A 87 15.89 -6.64 -5.41
N GLU A 88 15.48 -7.57 -6.28
CA GLU A 88 16.40 -8.52 -6.92
C GLU A 88 17.35 -7.84 -7.89
N ALA A 89 16.89 -6.87 -8.67
CA ALA A 89 17.76 -6.10 -9.55
C ALA A 89 18.80 -5.29 -8.75
N LEU A 90 18.40 -4.70 -7.61
CA LEU A 90 19.33 -4.04 -6.68
C LEU A 90 20.37 -5.03 -6.14
N ALA A 91 19.96 -6.22 -5.71
CA ALA A 91 20.87 -7.26 -5.21
C ALA A 91 21.84 -7.75 -6.30
N ALA A 92 21.34 -7.90 -7.53
CA ALA A 92 22.16 -8.31 -8.68
C ALA A 92 23.20 -7.25 -9.06
N GLN A 93 22.88 -5.96 -8.94
CA GLN A 93 23.83 -4.87 -9.19
C GLN A 93 24.81 -4.64 -8.01
N ASN A 94 24.47 -5.12 -6.81
CA ASN A 94 25.28 -4.93 -5.59
C ASN A 94 25.61 -6.26 -4.89
N PRO A 95 26.19 -7.26 -5.60
CA PRO A 95 26.27 -8.64 -5.10
C PRO A 95 27.21 -8.82 -3.89
N THR A 96 28.11 -7.87 -3.64
CA THR A 96 29.00 -7.87 -2.47
C THR A 96 28.38 -7.18 -1.25
N LEU A 97 27.32 -6.40 -1.43
CA LEU A 97 26.69 -5.60 -0.38
C LEU A 97 25.32 -6.13 0.02
N LEU A 98 24.48 -6.48 -0.97
CA LEU A 98 23.08 -6.82 -0.76
C LEU A 98 22.80 -8.26 -1.15
N ARG A 99 22.28 -9.06 -0.20
CA ARG A 99 21.93 -10.46 -0.42
C ARG A 99 20.52 -10.76 0.07
N ARG A 100 19.71 -11.37 -0.81
CA ARG A 100 18.42 -11.96 -0.45
C ARG A 100 18.62 -13.31 0.24
N PHE A 101 17.79 -13.61 1.25
CA PHE A 101 17.71 -14.92 1.89
C PHE A 101 16.25 -15.25 2.25
N ALA A 102 15.92 -16.54 2.29
CA ALA A 102 14.61 -16.99 2.74
C ALA A 102 14.52 -16.97 4.26
N ILE A 103 13.48 -16.35 4.81
CA ILE A 103 13.22 -16.31 6.25
C ILE A 103 12.21 -17.40 6.64
N SER A 104 11.10 -17.50 5.90
CA SER A 104 10.00 -18.41 6.26
C SER A 104 9.02 -18.59 5.08
N LYS A 105 7.84 -19.14 5.37
CA LYS A 105 6.70 -19.31 4.47
C LYS A 105 5.46 -18.61 5.03
N THR A 106 4.65 -18.01 4.16
CA THR A 106 3.31 -17.53 4.53
C THR A 106 2.35 -18.71 4.73
N TYR A 107 1.14 -18.43 5.23
CA TYR A 107 0.06 -19.44 5.32
C TYR A 107 -0.26 -20.09 3.97
N TRP A 108 -0.18 -19.34 2.86
CA TRP A 108 -0.35 -19.85 1.49
C TRP A 108 0.95 -20.38 0.87
N ASN A 109 1.96 -20.69 1.68
CA ASN A 109 3.23 -21.30 1.26
C ASN A 109 4.10 -20.43 0.32
N ASN A 110 3.89 -19.12 0.29
CA ASN A 110 4.78 -18.19 -0.40
C ASN A 110 6.04 -17.95 0.43
N THR A 111 7.22 -17.87 -0.19
CA THR A 111 8.46 -17.56 0.53
C THR A 111 8.45 -16.13 1.04
N ILE A 112 8.77 -15.95 2.32
CA ILE A 112 9.08 -14.65 2.92
C ILE A 112 10.58 -14.46 2.78
N TYR A 113 10.98 -13.39 2.10
CA TYR A 113 12.38 -13.05 1.89
C TYR A 113 12.79 -11.92 2.82
N GLY A 114 14.05 -11.97 3.25
CA GLY A 114 14.76 -10.84 3.84
C GLY A 114 15.95 -10.44 2.97
N TYR A 115 16.39 -9.21 3.15
CA TYR A 115 17.53 -8.64 2.44
C TYR A 115 18.55 -8.16 3.47
N LYS A 116 19.75 -8.74 3.42
CA LYS A 116 20.88 -8.31 4.24
C LYS A 116 21.74 -7.36 3.42
N LEU A 117 21.88 -6.13 3.89
CA LEU A 117 22.88 -5.16 3.42
C LEU A 117 24.02 -5.12 4.43
N SER A 118 25.24 -5.39 3.99
CA SER A 118 26.40 -5.50 4.87
C SER A 118 27.65 -5.03 4.14
N LYS A 119 28.49 -4.23 4.81
CA LYS A 119 29.80 -3.83 4.30
C LYS A 119 30.88 -4.79 4.80
N ASP A 120 31.95 -4.92 4.01
CA ASP A 120 33.15 -5.69 4.36
C ASP A 120 32.85 -7.13 4.81
N LYS A 121 33.25 -7.49 6.04
CA LYS A 121 33.04 -8.83 6.63
C LYS A 121 31.76 -8.91 7.47
N GLY A 122 30.97 -7.84 7.48
CA GLY A 122 29.80 -7.66 8.34
C GLY A 122 30.14 -7.21 9.75
N HIS A 123 29.10 -6.76 10.45
CA HIS A 123 29.20 -6.14 11.77
C HIS A 123 28.66 -7.07 12.87
N SER A 124 29.08 -6.83 14.11
CA SER A 124 28.60 -7.59 15.29
C SER A 124 27.20 -7.17 15.73
N GLN A 125 26.72 -6.01 15.28
CA GLN A 125 25.40 -5.47 15.57
C GLN A 125 24.60 -5.30 14.28
N SER A 126 23.28 -5.29 14.43
CA SER A 126 22.37 -5.21 13.30
C SER A 126 21.18 -4.31 13.59
N LEU A 127 20.69 -3.66 12.55
CA LEU A 127 19.44 -2.90 12.56
C LEU A 127 18.43 -3.62 11.69
N TYR A 128 17.20 -3.76 12.20
CA TYR A 128 16.11 -4.43 11.52
C TYR A 128 15.01 -3.44 11.13
N PHE A 129 14.65 -3.44 9.85
CA PHE A 129 13.63 -2.59 9.26
C PHE A 129 12.53 -3.48 8.72
N GLN A 130 11.35 -3.40 9.33
CA GLN A 130 10.18 -4.14 8.88
C GLN A 130 9.09 -3.17 8.43
N SER A 131 8.40 -3.51 7.35
CA SER A 131 7.18 -2.82 6.93
C SER A 131 6.11 -3.83 6.53
N GLN A 132 4.92 -3.31 6.20
CA GLN A 132 3.83 -4.10 5.61
C GLN A 132 3.32 -5.26 6.49
N LEU A 133 3.35 -5.10 7.82
CA LEU A 133 2.64 -6.01 8.73
C LEU A 133 1.11 -5.95 8.47
N HIS A 134 0.60 -4.79 8.07
CA HIS A 134 -0.77 -4.63 7.59
C HIS A 134 -0.80 -4.41 6.07
N ALA A 135 -1.61 -5.21 5.37
CA ALA A 135 -1.62 -5.23 3.90
C ALA A 135 -2.04 -3.91 3.22
N ARG A 136 -2.81 -3.06 3.91
CA ARG A 136 -3.34 -1.80 3.36
C ARG A 136 -2.38 -0.61 3.51
N GLU A 137 -1.25 -0.77 4.20
CA GLU A 137 -0.33 0.33 4.51
C GLU A 137 0.73 0.51 3.40
N TRP A 138 0.29 0.75 2.16
CA TRP A 138 1.19 0.75 0.98
C TRP A 138 2.35 1.76 1.08
N ALA A 139 2.16 2.87 1.79
CA ALA A 139 3.22 3.82 2.07
C ALA A 139 4.36 3.19 2.88
N ALA A 140 4.08 2.28 3.81
CA ALA A 140 5.10 1.64 4.64
C ALA A 140 6.07 0.80 3.80
N VAL A 141 5.55 -0.02 2.86
CA VAL A 141 6.41 -0.82 1.97
C VAL A 141 7.17 0.06 0.97
N SER A 142 6.52 1.09 0.41
CA SER A 142 7.21 2.04 -0.48
C SER A 142 8.36 2.75 0.24
N SER A 143 8.15 3.19 1.48
CA SER A 143 9.18 3.85 2.29
C SER A 143 10.35 2.93 2.59
N VAL A 144 10.12 1.66 2.97
CA VAL A 144 11.23 0.76 3.31
C VAL A 144 12.10 0.46 2.08
N VAL A 145 11.48 0.26 0.91
CA VAL A 145 12.21 0.02 -0.34
C VAL A 145 12.96 1.27 -0.79
N PHE A 146 12.39 2.45 -0.60
CA PHE A 146 13.07 3.73 -0.84
C PHE A 146 14.26 3.94 0.11
N SER A 147 14.14 3.58 1.39
CA SER A 147 15.24 3.65 2.34
C SER A 147 16.40 2.73 1.94
N LEU A 148 16.10 1.48 1.54
CA LEU A 148 17.12 0.56 1.03
C LEU A 148 17.83 1.14 -0.21
N ALA A 149 17.07 1.63 -1.20
CA ALA A 149 17.62 2.24 -2.41
C ALA A 149 18.50 3.48 -2.10
N SER A 150 18.03 4.34 -1.19
CA SER A 150 18.75 5.54 -0.77
C SER A 150 20.06 5.22 -0.05
N ILE A 151 20.09 4.19 0.80
CA ILE A 151 21.31 3.74 1.46
C ILE A 151 22.32 3.18 0.45
N LEU A 152 21.86 2.39 -0.53
CA LEU A 152 22.73 1.91 -1.61
C LEU A 152 23.27 3.08 -2.45
N ASP A 153 22.45 4.10 -2.70
CA ASP A 153 22.89 5.30 -3.41
C ASP A 153 23.96 6.07 -2.64
N ASP A 154 23.77 6.26 -1.34
CA ASP A 154 24.75 6.93 -0.50
C ASP A 154 26.06 6.13 -0.44
N ILE A 155 26.02 4.79 -0.35
CA ILE A 155 27.21 3.94 -0.44
C ILE A 155 27.92 4.13 -1.80
N ALA A 156 27.19 4.02 -2.92
CA ALA A 156 27.76 4.17 -4.26
C ALA A 156 28.35 5.57 -4.50
N ASN A 157 27.81 6.59 -3.83
CA ASN A 157 28.29 7.96 -3.86
C ASN A 157 29.30 8.29 -2.76
N ASN A 158 29.84 7.29 -2.04
CA ASN A 158 30.85 7.45 -0.98
C ASN A 158 30.41 8.37 0.18
N LYS A 159 29.15 8.33 0.55
CA LYS A 159 28.60 9.02 1.72
C LYS A 159 28.47 8.04 2.90
N PRO A 160 28.58 8.54 4.15
CA PRO A 160 28.42 7.70 5.33
C PRO A 160 26.99 7.21 5.47
N THR A 161 26.81 5.99 5.95
CA THR A 161 25.50 5.36 6.18
C THR A 161 25.50 4.52 7.46
N ALA A 162 24.32 4.09 7.90
CA ALA A 162 24.23 3.12 9.01
C ALA A 162 24.94 1.79 8.71
N ALA A 163 25.15 1.46 7.43
CA ALA A 163 25.85 0.25 7.01
C ALA A 163 27.36 0.29 7.29
N ASP A 164 27.91 1.43 7.71
CA ASP A 164 29.31 1.55 8.16
C ASP A 164 29.53 0.93 9.54
N GLU A 165 28.47 0.81 10.35
CA GLU A 165 28.54 0.35 11.74
C GLU A 165 27.67 -0.89 12.01
N TYR A 166 26.66 -1.14 11.17
CA TYR A 166 25.66 -2.18 11.38
C TYR A 166 25.40 -3.00 10.11
N ASP A 167 25.12 -4.30 10.29
CA ASP A 167 24.42 -5.06 9.26
C ASP A 167 22.95 -4.62 9.23
N LEU A 168 22.43 -4.26 8.06
CA LEU A 168 21.05 -3.80 7.92
C LEU A 168 20.21 -4.94 7.33
N TYR A 169 19.08 -5.23 7.98
CA TYR A 169 18.13 -6.24 7.54
C TYR A 169 16.81 -5.56 7.18
N PHE A 170 16.36 -5.81 5.95
CA PHE A 170 15.09 -5.34 5.40
C PHE A 170 14.19 -6.55 5.09
#